data_AF-A0A0C3L4T2-F1
#
_entry.id   AF-A0A0C3L4T2-F1
#
_cell.length_a   1.000
_cell.length_b   1.000
_cell.length_c   1.000
_cell.angle_alpha   90.00
_cell.angle_beta   90.00
_cell.angle_gamma   90.00
#
_symmetry.space_group_name_H-M   'P 1'
#
loop_
_entity.id
_entity.type
_entity.pdbx_description
1 polymer ?
#
loop_
_entity_poly.entity_id
_entity_poly.type
_entity_poly.pdbx_seq_one_letter_code
_entity_poly.pdbx_strand_id
1 'polypeptide(L)' 'LRRNGTPTSRPRISASLVRIDPVRRVFERVRIKRRRYQVPGPNALWHHDGQHGLIRWGIVIHGFIDGHTRLV' A
#
# COMPACT_ATOMS: atom_id res chain seq x y z
N LEU A 1 -19.10 -2.46 -4.99
CA LEU A 1 -20.20 -1.69 -4.36
C LEU A 1 -21.33 -1.50 -5.36
N ARG A 2 -22.38 -2.33 -5.24
CA ARG A 2 -23.70 -2.07 -5.82
C ARG A 2 -24.67 -2.24 -4.66
N ARG A 3 -25.35 -1.18 -4.24
CA ARG A 3 -26.49 -1.31 -3.33
C ARG A 3 -27.67 -0.40 -3.69
N ASN A 4 -27.45 0.76 -4.31
CA ASN A 4 -28.55 1.62 -4.78
C ASN A 4 -28.27 2.07 -6.23
N GLY A 5 -29.00 1.52 -7.20
CA GLY A 5 -28.68 1.61 -8.63
C GLY A 5 -29.21 2.87 -9.32
N THR A 6 -28.35 3.87 -9.50
CA THR A 6 -28.44 4.74 -10.68
C THR A 6 -27.50 4.19 -11.76
N PRO A 7 -27.95 4.02 -13.02
CA PRO A 7 -27.08 3.59 -14.11
C PRO A 7 -26.15 4.74 -14.52
N THR A 8 -25.17 5.01 -13.67
CA THR A 8 -24.15 6.02 -13.98
C THR A 8 -23.12 5.37 -14.89
N SER A 9 -22.96 5.93 -16.09
CA SER A 9 -22.01 5.40 -17.05
C SER A 9 -20.59 5.52 -16.50
N ARG A 10 -19.76 4.49 -16.72
CA ARG A 10 -18.33 4.49 -16.34
C ARG A 10 -17.58 5.79 -16.73
N PRO A 11 -17.83 6.40 -17.92
CA PRO A 11 -17.23 7.68 -18.29
C PRO A 11 -17.58 8.82 -17.32
N ARG A 12 -18.82 8.89 -16.83
CA ARG A 12 -19.24 9.93 -15.87
C ARG A 12 -18.54 9.77 -14.53
N ILE A 13 -18.40 8.55 -14.03
CA ILE A 13 -17.68 8.26 -12.79
C ILE A 13 -16.20 8.65 -12.93
N SER A 14 -15.57 8.28 -14.04
CA SER A 14 -14.18 8.63 -14.33
C SER A 14 -13.99 10.15 -14.43
N ALA A 15 -14.85 10.87 -15.14
CA ALA A 15 -14.78 12.33 -15.26
C ALA A 15 -14.96 13.04 -13.91
N SER A 16 -15.86 12.55 -13.06
CA SER A 16 -16.03 13.08 -11.70
C SER A 16 -14.83 12.81 -10.81
N LEU A 17 -14.24 11.61 -10.87
CA LEU A 17 -13.02 11.26 -10.13
C LEU A 17 -11.84 12.15 -10.56
N VAL A 18 -11.67 12.39 -11.86
CA VAL A 18 -10.63 13.28 -12.39
C VAL A 18 -10.80 14.72 -11.88
N ARG A 19 -12.04 15.18 -11.69
CA ARG A 19 -12.33 16.53 -11.21
C ARG A 19 -12.05 16.71 -9.72
N ILE A 20 -12.32 15.68 -8.92
CA ILE A 20 -12.26 15.75 -7.45
C ILE A 20 -10.87 15.37 -6.92
N ASP A 21 -10.16 14.47 -7.61
CA ASP A 21 -8.91 13.90 -7.10
C ASP A 21 -7.74 14.05 -8.12
N PRO A 22 -7.12 15.24 -8.20
CA PRO A 22 -5.91 15.43 -8.98
C PRO A 22 -4.72 14.63 -8.41
N VAL A 23 -4.77 14.22 -7.14
CA VAL A 23 -3.69 13.52 -6.41
C VAL A 23 -3.61 12.05 -6.81
N ARG A 24 -4.74 11.35 -6.98
CA ARG A 24 -4.79 10.00 -7.56
C ARG A 24 -4.11 9.93 -8.93
N ARG A 25 -4.27 10.97 -9.75
CA ARG A 25 -3.60 11.07 -11.06
C ARG A 25 -2.07 11.15 -10.93
N VAL A 26 -1.57 11.75 -9.85
CA VAL A 26 -0.12 11.79 -9.56
C VAL A 26 0.37 10.38 -9.21
N PHE A 27 -0.31 9.67 -8.30
CA PHE A 27 0.11 8.32 -7.89
C PHE A 27 -0.11 7.25 -8.99
N GLU A 28 -1.14 7.37 -9.83
CA GLU A 28 -1.32 6.49 -11.00
C GLU A 28 -0.18 6.64 -12.02
N ARG A 29 0.42 7.82 -12.13
CA ARG A 29 1.61 8.07 -12.98
C ARG A 29 2.91 7.61 -12.32
N VAL A 30 2.95 7.49 -11.00
CA VAL A 30 4.12 7.02 -10.26
C VAL A 30 4.12 5.49 -10.27
N ARG A 31 4.73 4.92 -11.32
CA ARG A 31 5.00 3.49 -11.35
C ARG A 31 6.04 3.19 -10.28
N ILE A 32 5.63 2.51 -9.20
CA ILE A 32 6.53 2.11 -8.10
C ILE A 32 7.62 1.21 -8.68
N LYS A 33 8.81 1.76 -8.90
CA LYS A 33 10.00 0.99 -9.28
C LYS A 33 10.55 0.33 -8.02
N ARG A 34 10.18 -0.93 -7.80
CA ARG A 34 10.79 -1.75 -6.74
C ARG A 34 12.26 -1.96 -7.07
N ARG A 35 13.15 -1.49 -6.18
CA ARG A 35 14.58 -1.81 -6.26
C ARG A 35 14.80 -3.20 -5.69
N ARG A 36 15.64 -4.02 -6.35
CA ARG A 36 16.16 -5.24 -5.73
C ARG A 36 17.23 -4.84 -4.74
N TYR A 37 16.95 -5.03 -3.46
CA TYR A 37 17.92 -4.85 -2.39
C TYR A 37 18.40 -6.24 -1.95
N GLN A 38 19.71 -6.41 -1.88
CA GLN A 38 20.37 -7.64 -1.43
C GLN A 38 21.38 -7.23 -0.37
N VAL A 39 21.41 -8.00 0.73
CA VAL A 39 22.38 -7.82 1.80
C VAL A 39 23.42 -8.95 1.79
N PRO A 40 24.64 -8.72 2.30
CA PRO A 40 25.77 -9.64 2.14
C PRO A 40 25.55 -11.05 2.71
N GLY A 41 24.65 -11.21 3.68
CA GLY A 41 24.38 -12.51 4.32
C GLY A 41 23.31 -12.41 5.41
N PRO A 42 22.92 -13.54 6.03
CA PRO A 42 22.00 -13.56 7.16
C PRO A 42 22.47 -12.66 8.31
N ASN A 43 21.53 -12.06 9.04
CA ASN A 43 21.76 -11.14 10.15
C ASN A 43 22.47 -9.82 9.79
N ALA A 44 22.75 -9.55 8.52
CA ALA A 44 23.39 -8.30 8.10
C ALA A 44 22.44 -7.08 8.13
N LEU A 45 21.13 -7.31 8.07
CA LEU A 45 20.10 -6.27 8.21
C LEU A 45 18.81 -6.90 8.74
N TRP A 46 18.13 -6.22 9.65
CA TRP A 46 16.80 -6.60 10.12
C TRP A 46 15.78 -5.54 9.71
N HIS A 47 14.68 -5.98 9.11
CA HIS A 47 13.51 -5.15 8.85
C HIS A 47 12.58 -5.23 10.06
N HIS A 48 12.26 -4.08 10.63
CA HIS A 48 11.25 -3.93 11.67
C HIS A 48 10.07 -3.16 11.09
N ASP A 49 8.87 -3.73 11.17
CA ASP A 49 7.64 -3.05 10.73
C ASP A 49 6.51 -3.24 11.75
N GLY A 50 5.66 -2.22 11.84
CA GLY A 50 4.53 -2.15 12.76
C GLY A 50 3.20 -2.15 12.01
N GLN A 51 2.37 -3.15 12.28
CA GLN A 51 0.99 -3.17 11.81
C GLN A 51 0.06 -2.51 12.83
N HIS A 52 -0.48 -1.36 12.43
CA HIS A 52 -1.32 -0.48 13.24
C HIS A 52 -2.82 -0.69 13.03
N GLY A 53 -3.24 -1.72 12.29
CA GLY A 53 -4.64 -2.00 12.00
C GLY A 53 -5.52 -2.19 13.23
N LEU A 54 -4.92 -2.57 14.37
CA LEU A 54 -5.61 -2.74 15.65
C LEU A 54 -5.40 -1.58 16.64
N ILE A 55 -4.82 -0.45 16.19
CA ILE A 55 -4.46 0.67 17.08
C ILE A 55 -5.66 1.27 17.82
N ARG A 56 -6.87 1.20 17.25
CA ARG A 56 -8.10 1.66 17.91
C ARG A 56 -8.43 0.88 19.19
N TRP A 57 -7.93 -0.34 19.31
CA TRP A 57 -8.04 -1.17 20.52
C TRP A 57 -6.75 -1.16 21.36
N GLY A 58 -5.80 -0.26 21.06
CA GLY A 58 -4.52 -0.16 21.75
C GLY A 58 -3.51 -1.25 21.39
N ILE A 59 -3.75 -2.03 20.32
CA ILE A 59 -2.88 -3.13 19.91
C ILE A 59 -2.09 -2.74 18.67
N VAL A 60 -0.77 -2.92 18.72
CA VAL A 60 0.14 -2.77 17.57
C VAL A 60 0.97 -4.05 17.46
N ILE A 61 0.97 -4.66 16.28
CA ILE A 61 1.73 -5.89 16.02
C ILE A 61 3.05 -5.48 15.38
N HIS A 62 4.17 -5.88 15.99
CA HIS A 62 5.51 -5.63 15.44
C HIS A 62 6.09 -6.93 14.88
N GLY A 63 6.64 -6.87 13.68
CA GLY A 63 7.33 -7.98 13.04
C GLY A 63 8.78 -7.64 12.75
N PHE A 64 9.68 -8.60 12.95
CA PHE A 64 11.09 -8.50 12.62
C PHE A 64 11.45 -9.57 11.60
N ILE A 65 12.10 -9.17 10.50
CA ILE A 65 12.43 -10.05 9.38
C ILE A 65 13.89 -9.83 9.00
N ASP A 66 14.68 -10.90 8.92
CA ASP A 66 16.05 -10.82 8.39
C ASP A 66 16.02 -10.43 6.90
N GLY A 67 16.77 -9.38 6.54
CA GLY A 67 16.78 -8.80 5.19
C GLY A 67 17.41 -9.69 4.13
N HIS A 68 18.19 -10.71 4.52
CA HIS A 68 18.79 -11.67 3.61
C HIS A 68 17.84 -12.83 3.30
N THR A 69 17.42 -13.54 4.34
CA THR A 69 16.59 -14.75 4.27
C THR A 69 15.11 -14.44 4.06
N ARG A 70 14.66 -13.25 4.48
CA ARG A 70 13.25 -12.81 4.48
C ARG A 70 12.32 -13.76 5.24
N LEU A 71 12.86 -14.49 6.22
CA LEU A 71 12.11 -15.37 7.10
C LEU A 71 11.47 -14.55 8.22
N VAL A 72 10.23 -14.92 8.55
CA VAL A 72 9.41 -14.35 9.63
C VAL A 72 9.44 -15.30 10.81
#